data_AF-A0A2D9N6E1-F1
#
_entry.id   AF-A0A2D9N6E1-F1
#
_cell.length_a   1.000
_cell.length_b   1.000
_cell.length_c   1.000
_cell.angle_alpha   90.00
_cell.angle_beta   90.00
_cell.angle_gamma   90.00
#
_symmetry.space_group_name_H-M   'P 1'
#
loop_
_entity.id
_entity.type
_entity.pdbx_description
1 polymer ?
#
loop_
_entity_poly.entity_id
_entity_poly.type
_entity_poly.pdbx_seq_one_letter_code
_entity_poly.pdbx_strand_id
1 'polypeptide(L)'
;MEQPNSLILEMQNKNETAFSRIYSLYSEATYGIIYSIVLDEDIAQEVLQDVFVKVWDNSASYDITKGRFFTWLLNIARNASIDKTRSKAFKNSKKNLSTTNFVDILSGSDNLNQKTNAIGIQKFVDALKPACIKIIDLLFFKGFTQADAAKELDIPLGTLKTRNRNCIKDLRTMVLGQ
;
A
#
# COMPACT_ATOMS: atom_id res chain seq x y z
N MET A 1 9.54 10.44 -8.71
CA MET A 1 9.78 9.62 -9.92
C MET A 1 8.93 10.18 -11.04
N GLU A 2 9.55 10.48 -12.19
CA GLU A 2 8.83 10.88 -13.40
C GLU A 2 8.08 9.68 -13.98
N GLN A 3 6.89 9.91 -14.57
CA GLN A 3 6.06 8.82 -15.07
C GLN A 3 6.44 8.46 -16.51
N PRO A 4 6.78 7.18 -16.82
CA PRO A 4 7.24 6.77 -18.14
C PRO A 4 6.06 6.53 -19.09
N ASN A 5 5.42 7.60 -19.54
CA ASN A 5 4.18 7.52 -20.33
C ASN A 5 4.31 6.70 -21.62
N SER A 6 5.45 6.74 -22.30
CA SER A 6 5.70 5.94 -23.52
C SER A 6 5.68 4.44 -23.21
N LEU A 7 6.42 4.00 -22.18
CA LEU A 7 6.45 2.59 -21.76
C LEU A 7 5.07 2.11 -21.32
N ILE A 8 4.29 2.95 -20.66
CA ILE A 8 2.92 2.61 -20.26
C ILE A 8 2.05 2.39 -21.50
N LEU A 9 2.12 3.29 -22.49
CA LEU A 9 1.35 3.17 -23.73
C LEU A 9 1.77 1.92 -24.53
N GLU A 10 3.06 1.63 -24.63
CA GLU A 10 3.57 0.42 -25.27
C GLU A 10 3.10 -0.85 -24.56
N MET A 11 3.10 -0.88 -23.22
CA MET A 11 2.55 -1.97 -22.42
C MET A 11 1.04 -2.14 -22.64
N GLN A 12 0.28 -1.05 -22.83
CA GLN A 12 -1.15 -1.11 -23.19
C GLN A 12 -1.36 -1.77 -24.55
N ASN A 13 -0.43 -1.58 -25.48
CA ASN A 13 -0.38 -2.27 -26.76
C ASN A 13 0.28 -3.67 -26.68
N LYS A 14 0.40 -4.24 -25.48
CA LYS A 14 0.94 -5.58 -25.21
C LYS A 14 2.39 -5.78 -25.67
N ASN A 15 3.21 -4.74 -25.55
CA ASN A 15 4.66 -4.87 -25.71
C ASN A 15 5.31 -5.45 -24.44
N GLU A 16 5.88 -6.65 -24.54
CA GLU A 16 6.50 -7.37 -23.42
C GLU A 16 7.77 -6.68 -22.89
N THR A 17 8.57 -6.07 -23.77
CA THR A 17 9.77 -5.33 -23.39
C THR A 17 9.42 -4.10 -22.55
N ALA A 18 8.36 -3.38 -22.95
CA ALA A 18 7.85 -2.25 -22.19
C ALA A 18 7.35 -2.69 -20.80
N PHE A 19 6.63 -3.82 -20.73
CA PHE A 19 6.20 -4.40 -19.47
C PHE A 19 7.36 -4.81 -18.56
N SER A 20 8.38 -5.46 -19.09
CA SER A 20 9.60 -5.81 -18.33
C SER A 20 10.30 -4.57 -17.76
N ARG A 21 10.32 -3.47 -18.53
CA ARG A 21 10.86 -2.20 -18.05
C ARG A 21 9.99 -1.56 -16.97
N ILE A 22 8.67 -1.59 -17.11
CA ILE A 22 7.72 -1.17 -16.07
C ILE A 22 7.90 -1.98 -14.80
N TYR A 23 8.04 -3.31 -14.92
CA TYR A 23 8.34 -4.19 -13.78
C TYR A 23 9.63 -3.76 -13.08
N SER A 24 10.71 -3.55 -13.83
CA SER A 24 12.00 -3.13 -13.28
C SER A 24 11.92 -1.77 -12.55
N LEU A 25 11.08 -0.85 -13.03
CA LEU A 25 10.92 0.49 -12.45
C LEU A 25 10.09 0.50 -11.16
N TYR A 26 9.10 -0.39 -11.06
CA TYR A 26 8.09 -0.31 -10.00
C TYR A 26 8.06 -1.49 -9.03
N SER A 27 8.72 -2.61 -9.34
CA SER A 27 8.65 -3.84 -8.54
C SER A 27 9.13 -3.64 -7.11
N GLU A 28 10.27 -2.97 -6.89
CA GLU A 28 10.83 -2.74 -5.55
C GLU A 28 9.88 -1.94 -4.64
N ALA A 29 9.38 -0.80 -5.13
CA ALA A 29 8.43 0.03 -4.38
C ALA A 29 7.09 -0.70 -4.14
N THR A 30 6.65 -1.49 -5.13
CA THR A 30 5.42 -2.28 -5.03
C THR A 30 5.58 -3.41 -4.00
N TYR A 31 6.74 -4.07 -3.99
CA TYR A 31 7.11 -5.10 -3.04
C TYR A 31 7.11 -4.55 -1.61
N GLY A 32 7.76 -3.41 -1.36
CA GLY A 32 7.78 -2.82 -0.01
C GLY A 32 6.38 -2.54 0.54
N ILE A 33 5.44 -2.13 -0.32
CA ILE A 33 4.04 -1.91 0.06
C ILE A 33 3.33 -3.22 0.32
N ILE A 34 3.50 -4.23 -0.54
CA ILE A 34 2.92 -5.56 -0.33
C ILE A 34 3.42 -6.15 0.99
N TYR A 35 4.74 -6.13 1.21
CA TYR A 35 5.39 -6.63 2.42
C TYR A 35 4.87 -5.93 3.68
N SER A 36 4.66 -4.61 3.63
CA SER A 36 4.09 -3.87 4.78
C SER A 36 2.68 -4.34 5.19
N ILE A 37 1.96 -5.02 4.29
CA ILE A 37 0.61 -5.54 4.54
C ILE A 37 0.66 -7.01 4.94
N VAL A 38 1.44 -7.83 4.21
CA VAL A 38 1.46 -9.28 4.44
C VAL A 38 2.43 -9.68 5.56
N LEU A 39 3.53 -8.96 5.74
CA LEU A 39 4.59 -9.20 6.74
C LEU A 39 5.19 -10.61 6.64
N ASP A 40 5.40 -11.07 5.41
CA ASP A 40 5.93 -12.39 5.07
C ASP A 40 6.59 -12.29 3.68
N GLU A 41 7.87 -12.66 3.57
CA GLU A 41 8.66 -12.44 2.35
C GLU A 41 8.19 -13.31 1.19
N ASP A 42 7.94 -14.60 1.43
CA ASP A 42 7.51 -15.56 0.41
C ASP A 42 6.14 -15.16 -0.14
N ILE A 43 5.22 -14.82 0.76
CA ILE A 43 3.88 -14.36 0.39
C ILE A 43 3.95 -13.02 -0.33
N ALA A 44 4.85 -12.12 0.06
CA ALA A 44 5.01 -10.83 -0.62
C ALA A 44 5.51 -11.01 -2.05
N GLN A 45 6.45 -11.94 -2.29
CA GLN A 45 6.93 -12.25 -3.63
C GLN A 45 5.84 -12.89 -4.51
N GLU A 46 5.05 -13.81 -3.96
CA GLU A 46 3.91 -14.42 -4.67
C GLU A 46 2.89 -13.34 -5.08
N VAL A 47 2.49 -12.49 -4.14
CA VAL A 47 1.53 -11.40 -4.40
C VAL A 47 2.10 -10.40 -5.40
N LEU A 48 3.40 -10.09 -5.36
CA LEU A 48 4.04 -9.21 -6.33
C LEU A 48 3.89 -9.75 -7.76
N GLN A 49 4.13 -11.04 -7.97
CA GLN A 49 3.95 -11.68 -9.27
C GLN A 49 2.50 -11.57 -9.74
N ASP A 50 1.53 -11.94 -8.90
CA ASP A 50 0.10 -11.82 -9.20
C ASP A 50 -0.30 -10.39 -9.57
N VAL A 51 0.26 -9.40 -8.88
CA VAL A 51 -0.01 -7.98 -9.13
C VAL A 51 0.47 -7.57 -10.51
N PHE A 52 1.67 -7.97 -10.91
CA PHE A 52 2.19 -7.62 -12.23
C PHE A 52 1.48 -8.36 -13.36
N VAL A 53 1.02 -9.59 -13.14
CA VAL A 53 0.10 -10.27 -14.07
C VAL A 53 -1.20 -9.47 -14.23
N LYS A 54 -1.82 -9.06 -13.12
CA LYS A 54 -3.03 -8.20 -13.15
C LYS A 54 -2.79 -6.87 -13.86
N VAL A 55 -1.62 -6.27 -13.68
CA VAL A 55 -1.22 -5.02 -14.36
C VAL A 55 -1.14 -5.23 -15.86
N TRP A 56 -0.52 -6.33 -16.30
CA TRP A 56 -0.45 -6.69 -17.72
C TRP A 56 -1.84 -6.89 -18.31
N ASP A 57 -2.69 -7.68 -17.66
CA ASP A 57 -4.03 -8.00 -18.14
C ASP A 57 -4.92 -6.77 -18.21
N ASN A 58 -4.87 -5.93 -17.18
CA ASN A 58 -5.71 -4.74 -17.05
C ASN A 58 -5.04 -3.47 -17.59
N SER A 59 -3.90 -3.56 -18.28
CA SER A 59 -3.13 -2.39 -18.73
C SER A 59 -4.00 -1.41 -19.52
N ALA A 60 -4.85 -1.90 -20.42
CA ALA A 60 -5.77 -1.11 -21.23
C ALA A 60 -6.80 -0.30 -20.43
N SER A 61 -7.06 -0.66 -19.16
CA SER A 61 -7.99 0.07 -18.29
C SER A 61 -7.37 1.32 -17.65
N TYR A 62 -6.04 1.43 -17.65
CA TYR A 62 -5.37 2.60 -17.12
C TYR A 62 -5.63 3.84 -17.99
N ASP A 63 -6.00 4.93 -17.33
CA ASP A 63 -6.31 6.20 -17.95
C ASP A 63 -5.53 7.30 -17.23
N ILE A 64 -4.63 7.95 -17.97
CA ILE A 64 -3.75 9.01 -17.45
C ILE A 64 -4.54 10.23 -16.94
N THR A 65 -5.76 10.46 -17.44
CA THR A 65 -6.62 11.56 -17.00
C THR A 65 -7.22 11.31 -15.62
N LYS A 66 -7.29 10.05 -15.17
CA LYS A 66 -7.87 9.65 -13.88
C LYS A 66 -6.85 9.59 -12.75
N GLY A 67 -5.55 9.69 -13.05
CA GLY A 67 -4.50 9.73 -12.05
C GLY A 67 -3.17 9.15 -12.54
N ARG A 68 -2.18 9.16 -11.66
CA ARG A 68 -0.86 8.60 -11.95
C ARG A 68 -0.90 7.07 -12.04
N PHE A 69 -0.10 6.52 -12.94
CA PHE A 69 0.05 5.08 -13.12
C PHE A 69 0.45 4.38 -11.83
N PHE A 70 1.40 4.95 -11.09
CA PHE A 70 1.83 4.39 -9.82
C PHE A 70 0.67 4.27 -8.82
N THR A 71 -0.22 5.26 -8.74
CA THR A 71 -1.41 5.19 -7.88
C THR A 71 -2.35 4.06 -8.31
N TRP A 72 -2.55 3.87 -9.61
CA TRP A 72 -3.36 2.77 -10.15
C TRP A 72 -2.74 1.39 -9.83
N LEU A 73 -1.44 1.24 -10.05
CA LEU A 73 -0.67 0.04 -9.68
C LEU A 73 -0.78 -0.28 -8.19
N LEU A 74 -0.61 0.72 -7.32
CA LEU A 74 -0.69 0.52 -5.88
C LEU A 74 -2.08 0.08 -5.41
N ASN A 75 -3.15 0.52 -6.08
CA ASN A 75 -4.48 0.04 -5.77
C ASN A 75 -4.63 -1.46 -6.08
N ILE A 76 -4.07 -1.92 -7.20
CA ILE A 76 -4.03 -3.35 -7.55
C ILE A 76 -3.24 -4.12 -6.49
N ALA A 77 -2.04 -3.63 -6.15
CA ALA A 77 -1.15 -4.23 -5.17
C ALA A 77 -1.80 -4.37 -3.79
N ARG A 78 -2.41 -3.29 -3.31
CA ARG A 78 -3.09 -3.26 -2.02
C ARG A 78 -4.28 -4.22 -1.99
N ASN A 79 -5.10 -4.25 -3.03
CA ASN A 79 -6.25 -5.15 -3.07
C ASN A 79 -5.79 -6.61 -3.08
N ALA A 80 -4.81 -6.96 -3.91
CA ALA A 80 -4.24 -8.31 -3.95
C ALA A 80 -3.65 -8.74 -2.59
N SER A 81 -2.93 -7.83 -1.92
CA SER A 81 -2.36 -8.09 -0.58
C SER A 81 -3.45 -8.35 0.45
N ILE A 82 -4.50 -7.53 0.47
CA ILE A 82 -5.62 -7.67 1.40
C ILE A 82 -6.40 -8.96 1.14
N ASP A 83 -6.61 -9.32 -0.11
CA ASP A 83 -7.29 -10.57 -0.45
C ASP A 83 -6.47 -11.77 0.04
N LYS A 84 -5.14 -11.71 -0.09
CA LYS A 84 -4.22 -12.72 0.44
C LYS A 84 -4.31 -12.80 1.97
N THR A 85 -4.35 -11.68 2.70
CA THR A 85 -4.47 -11.70 4.18
C THR A 85 -5.79 -12.26 4.68
N ARG A 86 -6.86 -12.17 3.86
CA ARG A 86 -8.17 -12.74 4.19
C ARG A 86 -8.26 -14.24 3.95
N SER A 87 -7.35 -14.82 3.17
CA SER A 87 -7.33 -16.25 2.89
C SER A 87 -7.20 -17.08 4.18
N LYS A 88 -7.89 -18.23 4.23
CA LYS A 88 -7.82 -19.13 5.40
C LYS A 88 -6.39 -19.60 5.68
N ALA A 89 -5.59 -19.81 4.63
CA ALA A 89 -4.18 -20.20 4.73
C ALA A 89 -3.36 -19.15 5.50
N PHE A 90 -3.53 -17.87 5.16
CA PHE A 90 -2.82 -16.78 5.82
C PHE A 90 -3.24 -16.58 7.29
N LYS A 91 -4.54 -16.73 7.59
CA LYS A 91 -5.03 -16.64 8.98
C LYS A 91 -4.49 -17.77 9.87
N ASN A 92 -4.23 -18.93 9.28
CA ASN A 92 -3.66 -20.07 10.00
C ASN A 92 -2.16 -19.92 10.25
N SER A 93 -1.40 -19.31 9.33
CA SER A 93 0.04 -19.06 9.53
C SER A 93 0.33 -17.99 10.61
N LYS A 94 -0.52 -16.95 10.71
CA LYS A 94 -0.36 -15.88 11.72
C LYS A 94 -0.75 -16.22 13.16
N LYS A 95 -1.34 -17.40 13.43
CA LYS A 95 -1.62 -17.82 14.83
C LYS A 95 -0.36 -17.98 15.70
N ASN A 96 0.83 -18.02 15.09
CA ASN A 96 2.10 -18.24 15.78
C ASN A 96 2.99 -16.99 15.90
N LEU A 97 2.59 -15.80 15.42
CA LEU A 97 3.41 -14.59 15.50
C LEU A 97 2.84 -13.58 16.52
N SER A 98 3.59 -13.39 17.60
CA SER A 98 3.38 -12.37 18.63
C SER A 98 3.39 -10.95 18.04
N THR A 99 2.45 -10.12 18.48
CA THR A 99 2.19 -8.74 18.03
C THR A 99 3.16 -7.72 18.62
N THR A 100 4.10 -7.23 17.82
CA THR A 100 4.90 -6.00 18.09
C THR A 100 5.23 -5.26 16.79
N ASN A 101 4.23 -4.71 16.07
CA ASN A 101 4.40 -4.39 14.63
C ASN A 101 4.02 -2.96 14.21
N PHE A 102 4.62 -1.94 14.83
CA PHE A 102 4.67 -0.59 14.19
C PHE A 102 6.05 0.04 14.33
N VAL A 103 6.69 -0.14 15.50
CA VAL A 103 8.05 0.36 15.76
C VAL A 103 9.10 -0.42 14.94
N ASP A 104 8.97 -1.74 14.80
CA ASP A 104 9.97 -2.55 14.08
C ASP A 104 9.98 -2.31 12.55
N ILE A 105 8.89 -1.87 11.94
CA ILE A 105 8.87 -1.50 10.51
C ILE A 105 9.65 -0.19 10.28
N LEU A 106 9.63 0.72 11.26
CA LEU A 106 10.42 1.95 11.23
C LEU A 106 11.89 1.66 11.59
N SER A 107 12.14 0.78 12.56
CA SER A 107 13.48 0.43 13.05
C SER A 107 14.23 -0.57 12.15
N GLY A 108 13.53 -1.42 11.38
CA GLY A 108 14.12 -2.42 10.48
C GLY A 108 14.60 -1.87 9.13
N SER A 109 14.42 -0.57 8.88
CA SER A 109 14.91 0.13 7.68
C SER A 109 16.41 0.46 7.74
N ASP A 110 17.20 -0.33 8.48
CA ASP A 110 18.61 -0.05 8.73
C ASP A 110 19.54 -0.51 7.60
N ASN A 111 19.02 -1.04 6.49
CA ASN A 111 19.81 -1.30 5.29
C ASN A 111 19.32 -0.52 4.06
N LEU A 112 20.15 0.51 3.77
CA LEU A 112 20.48 1.07 2.46
C LEU A 112 19.49 2.11 1.89
N ASN A 113 19.86 3.38 2.08
CA ASN A 113 19.47 4.58 1.31
C ASN A 113 18.23 5.42 1.70
N GLN A 114 17.53 5.17 2.82
CA GLN A 114 16.37 5.99 3.24
C GLN A 114 16.52 6.84 4.52
N LYS A 115 17.71 6.94 5.11
CA LYS A 115 17.93 7.66 6.38
C LYS A 115 17.57 9.16 6.36
N THR A 116 17.38 9.77 5.20
CA THR A 116 17.02 11.20 5.08
C THR A 116 15.53 11.50 5.02
N ASN A 117 14.65 10.53 4.70
CA ASN A 117 13.19 10.78 4.58
C ASN A 117 12.35 10.27 5.75
N ALA A 118 12.77 9.19 6.44
CA ALA A 118 11.98 8.60 7.52
C ALA A 118 11.88 9.52 8.76
N ILE A 119 12.93 10.29 9.05
CA ILE A 119 13.00 11.20 10.22
C ILE A 119 11.94 12.32 10.12
N GLY A 120 11.60 12.77 8.91
CA GLY A 120 10.58 13.79 8.70
C GLY A 120 9.14 13.28 8.81
N ILE A 121 8.88 12.07 8.33
CA ILE A 121 7.53 11.47 8.31
C ILE A 121 7.05 11.14 9.72
N GLN A 122 7.93 10.64 10.59
CA GLN A 122 7.56 10.27 11.96
C GLN A 122 6.94 11.45 12.73
N LYS A 123 7.52 12.64 12.61
CA LYS A 123 7.01 13.87 13.25
C LYS A 123 5.58 14.20 12.83
N PHE A 124 5.21 13.95 11.57
CA PHE A 124 3.86 14.19 11.08
C PHE A 124 2.89 13.11 11.57
N VAL A 125 3.33 11.84 11.62
CA VAL A 125 2.54 10.73 12.17
C VAL A 125 2.26 10.94 13.66
N ASP A 126 3.25 11.39 14.44
CA ASP A 126 3.09 11.70 15.87
C ASP A 126 2.14 12.89 16.12
N ALA A 127 2.02 13.80 15.14
CA ALA A 127 1.09 14.93 15.18
C ALA A 127 -0.36 14.55 14.83
N LEU A 128 -0.61 13.34 14.28
CA LEU A 128 -1.96 12.87 14.05
C LEU A 128 -2.65 12.45 15.35
N LYS A 129 -3.96 12.71 15.41
CA LYS A 129 -4.80 12.24 16.52
C LYS A 129 -4.68 10.71 16.63
N PRO A 130 -4.62 10.13 17.84
CA PRO A 130 -4.52 8.67 18.02
C PRO A 130 -5.62 7.88 17.29
N ALA A 131 -6.83 8.44 17.20
CA ALA A 131 -7.92 7.86 16.43
C ALA A 131 -7.62 7.78 14.92
N CYS A 132 -6.92 8.77 14.36
CA CYS A 132 -6.50 8.76 12.97
C CYS A 132 -5.40 7.72 12.73
N ILE A 133 -4.43 7.61 13.63
CA ILE A 133 -3.38 6.59 13.55
C ILE A 133 -4.02 5.19 13.52
N LYS A 134 -4.94 4.89 14.44
CA LYS A 134 -5.65 3.60 14.48
C LYS A 134 -6.44 3.31 13.20
N ILE A 135 -7.16 4.31 12.67
CA ILE A 135 -7.93 4.14 11.41
C ILE A 135 -6.99 3.89 10.24
N ILE A 136 -5.88 4.63 10.16
CA ILE A 136 -4.90 4.48 9.09
C ILE A 136 -4.20 3.12 9.20
N ASP A 137 -3.80 2.71 10.40
CA ASP A 137 -3.23 1.40 10.69
C ASP A 137 -4.14 0.26 10.21
N LEU A 138 -5.40 0.26 10.65
CA LEU A 138 -6.35 -0.79 10.28
C LEU A 138 -6.61 -0.84 8.77
N LEU A 139 -6.85 0.32 8.15
CA LEU A 139 -7.24 0.38 6.75
C LEU A 139 -6.05 0.18 5.82
N PHE A 140 -4.92 0.84 6.04
CA PHE A 140 -3.83 0.85 5.07
C PHE A 140 -2.79 -0.23 5.31
N PHE A 141 -2.60 -0.66 6.56
CA PHE A 141 -1.53 -1.60 6.92
C PHE A 141 -2.05 -2.98 7.32
N LYS A 142 -3.09 -3.07 8.16
CA LYS A 142 -3.65 -4.36 8.61
C LYS A 142 -4.65 -4.99 7.63
N GLY A 143 -4.97 -4.30 6.54
CA GLY A 143 -5.81 -4.84 5.46
C GLY A 143 -7.30 -5.00 5.81
N PHE A 144 -7.79 -4.32 6.84
CA PHE A 144 -9.20 -4.35 7.19
C PHE A 144 -10.02 -3.68 6.06
N THR A 145 -11.21 -4.22 5.73
CA THR A 145 -12.16 -3.41 4.97
C THR A 145 -12.61 -2.24 5.83
N GLN A 146 -13.23 -1.23 5.20
CA GLN A 146 -13.95 -0.21 5.95
C GLN A 146 -15.04 -0.82 6.84
N ALA A 147 -15.66 -1.93 6.46
CA ALA A 147 -16.65 -2.60 7.30
C ALA A 147 -16.00 -3.28 8.52
N ASP A 148 -14.88 -3.97 8.32
CA ASP A 148 -14.16 -4.67 9.39
C ASP A 148 -13.55 -3.68 10.38
N ALA A 149 -12.92 -2.60 9.88
CA ALA A 149 -12.34 -1.57 10.74
C ALA A 149 -13.42 -0.81 11.53
N ALA A 150 -14.62 -0.63 10.96
CA ALA A 150 -15.74 -0.03 11.68
C ALA A 150 -16.20 -0.91 12.84
N LYS A 151 -16.26 -2.24 12.63
CA LYS A 151 -16.55 -3.22 13.69
C LYS A 151 -15.45 -3.27 14.74
N GLU A 152 -14.19 -3.33 14.33
CA GLU A 152 -13.02 -3.39 15.21
C GLU A 152 -12.92 -2.16 16.14
N LEU A 153 -13.28 -0.98 15.62
CA LEU A 153 -13.24 0.27 16.37
C LEU A 153 -14.55 0.59 17.10
N ASP A 154 -15.55 -0.28 17.00
CA ASP A 154 -16.91 -0.08 17.53
C ASP A 154 -17.52 1.28 17.14
N ILE A 155 -17.46 1.61 15.84
CA ILE A 155 -18.04 2.85 15.30
C ILE A 155 -18.88 2.57 14.04
N PRO A 156 -19.90 3.40 13.73
CA PRO A 156 -20.65 3.27 12.49
C PRO A 156 -19.76 3.39 11.24
N LEU A 157 -20.06 2.63 10.19
CA LEU A 157 -19.33 2.68 8.91
C LEU A 157 -19.26 4.09 8.31
N GLY A 158 -20.36 4.86 8.40
CA GLY A 158 -20.38 6.26 7.96
C GLY A 158 -19.39 7.14 8.74
N THR A 159 -19.28 6.93 10.05
CA THR A 159 -18.32 7.61 10.93
C THR A 159 -16.89 7.24 10.57
N LEU A 160 -16.60 5.96 10.34
CA LEU A 160 -15.27 5.52 9.90
C LEU A 160 -14.87 6.18 8.58
N LYS A 161 -15.76 6.17 7.56
CA LYS A 161 -15.48 6.79 6.25
C LYS A 161 -15.17 8.29 6.39
N THR A 162 -15.99 9.02 7.15
CA THR A 162 -15.79 10.45 7.38
C THR A 162 -14.50 10.73 8.15
N ARG A 163 -14.21 9.99 9.21
CA ARG A 163 -12.98 10.12 9.99
C ARG A 163 -11.75 9.83 9.12
N ASN A 164 -11.76 8.72 8.37
CA ASN A 164 -10.67 8.38 7.46
C ASN A 164 -10.39 9.51 6.46
N ARG A 165 -11.44 10.06 5.83
CA ARG A 165 -11.29 11.18 4.89
C ARG A 165 -10.62 12.40 5.54
N ASN A 166 -11.04 12.74 6.76
CA ASN A 166 -10.47 13.88 7.49
C ASN A 166 -9.02 13.59 7.91
N CYS A 167 -8.73 12.40 8.43
CA CYS A 167 -7.37 12.01 8.81
C CYS A 167 -6.38 12.08 7.63
N ILE A 168 -6.78 11.60 6.45
CA ILE A 168 -5.96 11.70 5.23
C ILE A 168 -5.81 13.14 4.76
N LYS A 169 -6.85 13.97 4.90
CA LYS A 169 -6.77 15.40 4.59
C LYS A 169 -5.76 16.10 5.51
N ASP A 170 -5.85 15.87 6.81
CA ASP A 170 -4.96 16.46 7.81
C ASP A 170 -3.50 16.05 7.56
N LEU A 171 -3.27 14.75 7.31
CA LEU A 171 -1.94 14.21 6.98
C LEU A 171 -1.38 14.86 5.71
N ARG A 172 -2.21 15.05 4.68
CA ARG A 172 -1.80 15.73 3.44
C ARG A 172 -1.40 17.18 3.69
N THR A 173 -2.18 17.93 4.47
CA THR A 173 -1.86 19.32 4.84
C THR A 173 -0.53 19.42 5.57
N MET A 174 -0.32 18.55 6.56
CA MET A 174 0.93 18.50 7.34
C MET A 174 2.16 18.21 6.48
N VAL A 175 2.07 17.25 5.55
CA VAL A 175 3.19 16.82 4.70
C VAL A 175 3.48 17.82 3.58
N LEU A 176 2.47 18.49 3.02
CA LEU A 176 2.64 19.46 1.93
C LEU A 176 2.91 20.89 2.39
N GLY A 177 2.88 21.15 3.70
CA GLY A 177 3.17 22.46 4.28
C GLY A 177 2.22 23.57 3.83
N GLN A 178 0.94 23.25 3.60
CA GLN A 178 -0.10 24.23 3.24
C GLN A 178 -0.87 24.72 4.45
#